data_AF-A0A3L6S0A1-F1
#
_entry.id   AF-A0A3L6S0A1-F1
#
_cell.length_a   1.000
_cell.length_b   1.000
_cell.length_c   1.000
_cell.angle_alpha   90.00
_cell.angle_beta   90.00
_cell.angle_gamma   90.00
#
_symmetry.space_group_name_H-M   'P 1'
#
loop_
_entity.id
_entity.type
_entity.pdbx_description
1 polymer ?
#
loop_
_entity_poly.entity_id
_entity_poly.type
_entity_poly.pdbx_seq_one_letter_code
_entity_poly.pdbx_strand_id
1 'polypeptide(L)'
;MSCVLYLLKELSAVSFVTVVGSVKILAINIPSLSIDMFVDLMRCFPRLEKLYIQTRNVSGHSSLWDDDVIKSLDIRLKTVALRKYQGTTSQLNLATFFVLHAKMLELMIIEGRHCGTKKSIREQRRLLLLERRASTGAQFDFTSSRCNHFIPRISHVRDLSKTDLFKCDSDCAL
;
A
#
# COMPACT_ATOMS: atom_id res chain seq x y z
N MET A 1 17.78 0.44 -9.61
CA MET A 1 18.10 1.33 -8.46
C MET A 1 16.81 1.56 -7.68
N SER A 2 16.74 1.05 -6.45
CA SER A 2 15.53 1.03 -5.60
C SER A 2 15.08 2.46 -5.29
N CYS A 3 13.79 2.79 -5.42
CA CYS A 3 13.27 4.12 -5.05
C CYS A 3 13.53 4.43 -3.56
N VAL A 4 13.70 3.38 -2.75
CA VAL A 4 14.16 3.47 -1.37
C VAL A 4 15.56 4.05 -1.32
N LEU A 5 16.52 3.62 -2.14
CA LEU A 5 17.85 4.25 -2.22
C LEU A 5 17.78 5.74 -2.60
N TYR A 6 16.83 6.18 -3.41
CA TYR A 6 16.66 7.60 -3.75
C TYR A 6 16.06 8.40 -2.58
N LEU A 7 15.06 7.84 -1.88
CA LEU A 7 14.52 8.40 -0.64
C LEU A 7 15.58 8.42 0.48
N LEU A 8 16.47 7.43 0.52
CA LEU A 8 17.55 7.29 1.49
C LEU A 8 18.76 8.17 1.17
N LYS A 9 19.03 8.47 -0.11
CA LYS A 9 20.21 9.27 -0.54
C LYS A 9 20.17 10.72 -0.05
N GLU A 10 18.99 11.26 0.24
CA GLU A 10 18.80 12.64 0.73
C GLU A 10 18.83 12.77 2.27
N LEU A 11 19.08 11.68 3.02
CA LEU A 11 19.04 11.67 4.49
C LEU A 11 20.45 11.66 5.11
N SER A 12 20.74 12.59 6.03
CA SER A 12 21.97 12.54 6.85
C SER A 12 21.88 11.42 7.90
N ALA A 13 22.95 10.63 8.05
CA ALA A 13 22.97 9.36 8.78
C ALA A 13 22.55 9.42 10.27
N VAL A 14 22.65 10.58 10.94
CA VAL A 14 22.37 10.73 12.38
C VAL A 14 20.91 11.08 12.67
N SER A 15 20.24 11.82 11.78
CA SER A 15 18.80 12.13 11.89
C SER A 15 17.88 10.99 11.42
N PHE A 16 18.48 9.96 10.81
CA PHE A 16 17.82 8.90 10.05
C PHE A 16 17.02 7.92 10.92
N VAL A 17 17.63 7.37 11.95
CA VAL A 17 17.02 6.30 12.77
C VAL A 17 15.79 6.83 13.52
N THR A 18 15.86 8.05 14.01
CA THR A 18 14.81 8.68 14.82
C THR A 18 13.60 9.08 14.00
N VAL A 19 13.80 9.67 12.82
CA VAL A 19 12.69 10.11 11.94
C VAL A 19 11.98 8.91 11.34
N VAL A 20 12.72 7.97 10.75
CA VAL A 20 12.14 6.81 10.06
C VAL A 20 11.44 5.87 11.05
N GLY A 21 12.01 5.67 12.25
CA GLY A 21 11.39 4.91 13.33
C GLY A 21 10.13 5.55 13.95
N SER A 22 9.79 6.79 13.59
CA SER A 22 8.58 7.48 14.03
C SER A 22 7.45 7.51 12.98
N VAL A 23 7.76 7.18 11.72
CA VAL A 23 6.78 7.22 10.63
C VAL A 23 5.74 6.11 10.83
N LYS A 24 4.48 6.54 10.96
CA LYS A 24 3.32 5.65 11.07
C LYS A 24 2.45 5.63 9.82
N ILE A 25 2.62 6.62 8.94
CA ILE A 25 1.77 6.83 7.77
C ILE A 25 2.68 7.08 6.58
N LEU A 26 2.46 6.33 5.49
CA LEU A 26 3.22 6.48 4.25
C LEU A 26 2.31 6.34 3.04
N ALA A 27 2.47 7.24 2.06
CA ALA A 27 1.73 7.19 0.80
C ALA A 27 2.70 7.19 -0.38
N ILE A 28 2.72 6.13 -1.18
CA ILE A 28 3.63 5.99 -2.33
C ILE A 28 2.86 6.08 -3.65
N ASN A 29 3.41 6.85 -4.59
CA ASN A 29 2.98 6.87 -5.99
C ASN A 29 4.18 6.52 -6.87
N ILE A 30 4.27 5.26 -7.28
CA ILE A 30 5.40 4.74 -8.05
C ILE A 30 4.83 3.99 -9.26
N PRO A 31 5.33 4.20 -10.50
CA PRO A 31 4.80 3.52 -11.68
C PRO A 31 4.90 1.99 -11.63
N SER A 32 5.99 1.46 -11.06
CA SER A 32 6.22 0.04 -10.84
C SER A 32 6.83 -0.17 -9.46
N LEU A 33 6.15 -0.93 -8.60
CA LEU A 33 6.64 -1.29 -7.27
C LEU A 33 7.29 -2.67 -7.35
N SER A 34 8.57 -2.81 -7.01
CA SER A 34 9.17 -4.15 -6.90
C SER A 34 8.95 -4.77 -5.53
N ILE A 35 9.04 -6.11 -5.45
CA ILE A 35 8.98 -6.84 -4.19
C ILE A 35 10.13 -6.39 -3.28
N ASP A 36 11.35 -6.29 -3.81
CA ASP A 36 12.51 -5.80 -3.05
C ASP A 36 12.26 -4.40 -2.48
N MET A 37 11.67 -3.50 -3.28
CA MET A 37 11.31 -2.16 -2.82
C MET A 37 10.27 -2.18 -1.71
N PHE A 38 9.31 -3.10 -1.77
CA PHE A 38 8.31 -3.28 -0.73
C PHE A 38 8.95 -3.82 0.56
N VAL A 39 9.80 -4.84 0.46
CA VAL A 39 10.55 -5.40 1.59
C VAL A 39 11.43 -4.33 2.25
N ASP A 40 12.19 -3.57 1.46
CA ASP A 40 13.02 -2.48 1.92
C ASP A 40 12.20 -1.41 2.66
N LEU A 41 11.03 -1.06 2.13
CA LEU A 41 10.11 -0.10 2.76
C LEU A 41 9.64 -0.60 4.13
N MET A 42 9.20 -1.86 4.21
CA MET A 42 8.76 -2.44 5.48
C MET A 42 9.89 -2.52 6.52
N ARG A 43 11.14 -2.78 6.09
CA ARG A 43 12.31 -2.77 6.97
C ARG A 43 12.69 -1.36 7.45
N CYS A 44 12.59 -0.37 6.56
CA CYS A 44 12.90 1.01 6.92
C CYS A 44 11.90 1.54 7.95
N PHE A 45 10.61 1.26 7.79
CA PHE A 45 9.55 1.83 8.62
C PHE A 45 8.92 0.78 9.55
N PRO A 46 9.59 0.33 10.63
CA PRO A 46 9.12 -0.76 11.48
C PRO A 46 7.85 -0.43 12.29
N ARG A 47 7.46 0.86 12.36
CA ARG A 47 6.25 1.33 13.04
C ARG A 47 5.15 1.78 12.07
N LEU A 48 5.28 1.42 10.79
CA LEU A 48 4.30 1.82 9.79
C LEU A 48 2.94 1.18 10.09
N GLU A 49 1.93 2.00 10.35
CA GLU A 49 0.56 1.56 10.64
C GLU A 49 -0.37 1.76 9.44
N LYS A 50 -0.11 2.76 8.59
CA LYS A 50 -0.93 3.08 7.40
C LYS A 50 -0.06 3.17 6.16
N LEU A 51 -0.38 2.38 5.14
CA LEU A 51 0.30 2.37 3.86
C LEU A 51 -0.70 2.59 2.73
N TYR A 52 -0.47 3.65 1.96
CA TYR A 52 -1.28 3.95 0.81
C TYR A 52 -0.44 3.84 -0.45
N ILE A 53 -0.98 3.15 -1.45
CA ILE A 53 -0.23 2.75 -2.63
C ILE A 53 -1.02 3.16 -3.86
N GLN A 54 -0.35 3.88 -4.74
CA GLN A 54 -0.78 4.07 -6.11
C GLN A 54 0.33 3.58 -7.02
N THR A 55 0.09 2.45 -7.68
CA THR A 55 1.01 1.89 -8.66
C THR A 55 0.26 1.33 -9.84
N ARG A 56 0.87 1.39 -11.03
CA ARG A 56 0.32 0.75 -12.23
C ARG A 56 0.68 -0.72 -12.29
N ASN A 57 1.90 -1.06 -11.87
CA ASN A 57 2.43 -2.41 -11.94
C ASN A 57 3.18 -2.80 -10.65
N VAL A 58 3.26 -4.10 -10.43
CA VAL A 58 4.15 -4.70 -9.43
C VAL A 58 5.07 -5.65 -10.18
N SER A 59 6.38 -5.48 -10.02
CA SER A 59 7.41 -6.21 -10.77
C SER A 59 8.26 -7.08 -9.84
N GLY A 60 8.66 -8.25 -10.30
CA GLY A 60 9.49 -9.17 -9.53
C GLY A 60 8.96 -10.59 -9.63
N HIS A 61 9.84 -11.57 -9.40
CA HIS A 61 9.47 -12.98 -9.46
C HIS A 61 8.68 -13.36 -8.20
N SER A 62 7.58 -14.11 -8.38
CA SER A 62 6.72 -14.58 -7.27
C SER A 62 7.46 -15.43 -6.24
N SER A 63 8.60 -16.03 -6.61
CA SER A 63 9.48 -16.78 -5.70
C SER A 63 10.18 -15.92 -4.64
N LEU A 64 10.12 -14.58 -4.74
CA LEU A 64 10.64 -13.65 -3.71
C LEU A 64 9.67 -13.43 -2.55
N TRP A 65 8.47 -13.97 -2.63
CA TRP A 65 7.49 -14.03 -1.55
C TRP A 65 7.79 -15.28 -0.71
N ASP A 66 9.07 -15.50 -0.44
CA ASP A 66 9.48 -16.59 0.41
C ASP A 66 8.80 -16.39 1.76
N ASP A 67 8.09 -17.43 2.21
CA ASP A 67 7.31 -17.40 3.43
C ASP A 67 8.17 -16.95 4.61
N ASP A 68 9.47 -17.24 4.58
CA ASP A 68 10.41 -16.84 5.64
C ASP A 68 10.75 -15.35 5.60
N VAL A 69 10.86 -14.74 4.41
CA VAL A 69 11.00 -13.28 4.29
C VAL A 69 9.73 -12.60 4.79
N ILE A 70 8.56 -13.11 4.43
CA ILE A 70 7.28 -12.54 4.84
C ILE A 70 7.07 -12.67 6.36
N LYS A 71 7.36 -13.85 6.93
CA LYS A 71 7.32 -14.06 8.39
C LYS A 71 8.30 -13.16 9.13
N SER A 72 9.45 -12.84 8.52
CA SER A 72 10.45 -11.94 9.12
C SER A 72 10.02 -10.47 9.12
N LEU A 73 9.11 -10.08 8.21
CA LEU A 73 8.50 -8.76 8.21
C LEU A 73 7.43 -8.74 9.31
N ASP A 74 7.72 -8.10 10.44
CA ASP A 74 6.70 -7.76 11.44
C ASP A 74 5.75 -6.69 10.86
N ILE A 75 4.82 -7.12 10.00
CA ILE A 75 3.89 -6.21 9.30
C ILE A 75 2.87 -5.69 10.31
N ARG A 76 3.08 -4.46 10.78
CA ARG A 76 2.18 -3.77 11.74
C ARG A 76 1.13 -2.87 11.08
N LEU A 77 0.91 -3.05 9.78
CA LEU A 77 -0.08 -2.29 9.01
C LEU A 77 -1.49 -2.58 9.52
N LYS A 78 -2.17 -1.52 9.96
CA LYS A 78 -3.59 -1.50 10.31
C LYS A 78 -4.45 -1.03 9.14
N THR A 79 -3.93 -0.15 8.30
CA THR A 79 -4.65 0.35 7.13
C THR A 79 -3.81 0.22 5.88
N VAL A 80 -4.40 -0.35 4.83
CA VAL A 80 -3.83 -0.35 3.48
C VAL A 80 -4.84 0.23 2.50
N ALA A 81 -4.39 1.13 1.62
CA ALA A 81 -5.23 1.59 0.52
C ALA A 81 -4.54 1.41 -0.82
N LEU A 82 -5.24 0.81 -1.78
CA LEU A 82 -4.79 0.67 -3.16
C LEU A 82 -5.61 1.61 -4.04
N ARG A 83 -4.95 2.66 -4.56
CA ARG A 83 -5.56 3.66 -5.44
C ARG A 83 -5.32 3.36 -6.91
N LYS A 84 -6.29 3.76 -7.74
CA LYS A 84 -6.32 3.49 -9.19
C LYS A 84 -6.13 2.00 -9.48
N TYR A 85 -6.73 1.16 -8.62
CA TYR A 85 -6.74 -0.27 -8.79
C TYR A 85 -7.53 -0.63 -10.05
N GLN A 86 -6.88 -1.33 -10.97
CA GLN A 86 -7.43 -1.80 -12.23
C GLN A 86 -7.68 -3.32 -12.21
N GLY A 87 -7.22 -4.02 -11.16
CA GLY A 87 -7.34 -5.47 -11.07
C GLY A 87 -6.39 -6.22 -11.99
N THR A 88 -5.27 -5.59 -12.39
CA THR A 88 -4.20 -6.30 -13.10
C THR A 88 -3.65 -7.43 -12.21
N THR A 89 -3.11 -8.49 -12.81
CA THR A 89 -2.53 -9.62 -12.06
C THR A 89 -1.53 -9.16 -11.00
N SER A 90 -0.70 -8.17 -11.32
CA SER A 90 0.32 -7.65 -10.40
C SER A 90 -0.28 -6.89 -9.21
N GLN A 91 -1.29 -6.06 -9.45
CA GLN A 91 -2.02 -5.38 -8.37
C GLN A 91 -2.84 -6.37 -7.52
N LEU A 92 -3.45 -7.37 -8.15
CA LEU A 92 -4.20 -8.42 -7.46
C LEU A 92 -3.28 -9.21 -6.54
N ASN A 93 -2.10 -9.62 -7.02
CA ASN A 93 -1.12 -10.32 -6.20
C ASN A 93 -0.73 -9.49 -4.97
N LEU A 94 -0.38 -8.21 -5.16
CA LEU A 94 -0.07 -7.30 -4.05
C LEU A 94 -1.24 -7.14 -3.08
N ALA A 95 -2.47 -7.07 -3.57
CA ALA A 95 -3.63 -6.97 -2.71
C ALA A 95 -3.83 -8.26 -1.89
N THR A 96 -3.75 -9.41 -2.54
CA THR A 96 -3.83 -10.74 -1.91
C THR A 96 -2.72 -10.94 -0.87
N PHE A 97 -1.53 -10.35 -1.06
CA PHE A 97 -0.47 -10.33 -0.03
C PHE A 97 -0.98 -9.83 1.31
N PHE A 98 -1.56 -8.63 1.31
CA PHE A 98 -1.99 -7.99 2.54
C PHE A 98 -3.12 -8.79 3.19
N VAL A 99 -4.03 -9.33 2.37
CA VAL A 99 -5.09 -10.22 2.86
C VAL A 99 -4.48 -11.42 3.59
N LEU A 100 -3.52 -12.11 2.98
CA LEU A 100 -2.98 -13.38 3.49
C LEU A 100 -1.93 -13.23 4.59
N HIS A 101 -1.29 -12.07 4.74
CA HIS A 101 -0.12 -11.94 5.62
C HIS A 101 -0.18 -10.76 6.61
N ALA A 102 -1.01 -9.73 6.39
CA ALA A 102 -1.10 -8.60 7.32
C ALA A 102 -2.03 -8.94 8.50
N LYS A 103 -1.46 -9.53 9.56
CA LYS A 103 -2.20 -9.99 10.75
C LYS A 103 -2.83 -8.86 11.57
N MET A 104 -2.29 -7.65 11.48
CA MET A 104 -2.79 -6.47 12.20
C MET A 104 -3.75 -5.61 11.36
N LEU A 105 -4.09 -6.04 10.15
CA LEU A 105 -4.90 -5.25 9.23
C LEU A 105 -6.32 -5.07 9.79
N GLU A 106 -6.75 -3.83 9.96
CA GLU A 106 -8.10 -3.46 10.41
C GLU A 106 -8.95 -3.04 9.21
N LEU A 107 -8.35 -2.35 8.25
CA LEU A 107 -9.04 -1.82 7.07
C LEU A 107 -8.17 -1.94 5.81
N MET A 108 -8.78 -2.45 4.74
CA MET A 108 -8.22 -2.41 3.40
C MET A 108 -9.17 -1.70 2.43
N ILE A 109 -8.69 -0.65 1.80
CA ILE A 109 -9.45 0.14 0.82
C ILE A 109 -8.93 -0.19 -0.57
N ILE A 110 -9.84 -0.59 -1.47
CA ILE A 110 -9.54 -0.86 -2.87
C ILE A 110 -10.34 0.11 -3.72
N GLU A 111 -9.65 1.15 -4.17
CA GLU A 111 -10.23 2.26 -4.92
C GLU A 111 -9.90 2.09 -6.41
N GLY A 112 -10.92 1.82 -7.23
CA GLY A 112 -10.74 1.50 -8.64
C GLY A 112 -12.00 1.69 -9.49
N ARG A 113 -11.84 1.95 -10.80
CA ARG A 113 -12.98 2.18 -11.71
C ARG A 113 -13.96 1.00 -11.76
N HIS A 114 -13.48 -0.21 -11.52
CA HIS A 114 -14.29 -1.43 -11.57
C HIS A 114 -14.82 -1.86 -10.19
N CYS A 115 -14.70 -1.04 -9.15
CA CYS A 115 -15.07 -1.39 -7.77
C CYS A 115 -16.47 -0.87 -7.34
N GLY A 116 -17.30 -0.40 -8.27
CA GLY A 116 -18.58 0.27 -7.94
C GLY A 116 -19.85 -0.60 -7.97
N THR A 117 -19.80 -1.84 -8.47
CA THR A 117 -21.01 -2.68 -8.64
C THR A 117 -21.00 -3.88 -7.70
N LYS A 118 -22.18 -4.35 -7.25
CA LYS A 118 -22.29 -5.57 -6.42
C LYS A 118 -21.62 -6.80 -7.06
N LYS A 119 -21.76 -6.96 -8.38
CA LYS A 119 -21.16 -8.08 -9.14
C LYS A 119 -19.63 -8.01 -9.12
N SER A 120 -19.06 -6.83 -9.42
CA SER A 120 -17.61 -6.67 -9.44
C SER A 120 -16.99 -6.77 -8.05
N ILE A 121 -17.67 -6.25 -7.02
CA ILE A 121 -17.25 -6.43 -5.62
C ILE A 121 -17.22 -7.91 -5.24
N ARG A 122 -18.27 -8.67 -5.55
CA ARG A 122 -18.31 -10.11 -5.26
C ARG A 122 -17.15 -10.86 -5.92
N GLU A 123 -16.85 -10.53 -7.17
CA GLU A 123 -15.74 -11.16 -7.89
C GLU A 123 -14.38 -10.79 -7.28
N GLN A 124 -14.16 -9.53 -6.91
CA GLN A 124 -12.92 -9.12 -6.25
C GLN A 124 -12.73 -9.83 -4.89
N ARG A 125 -13.80 -9.97 -4.10
CA ARG A 125 -13.75 -10.70 -2.83
C ARG A 125 -13.29 -12.16 -3.01
N ARG A 126 -13.74 -12.82 -4.10
CA ARG A 126 -13.32 -14.17 -4.46
C ARG A 126 -11.84 -14.22 -4.86
N LEU A 127 -11.44 -13.32 -5.76
CA LEU A 127 -10.06 -13.27 -6.29
C LEU A 127 -9.02 -12.95 -5.21
N LEU A 128 -9.39 -12.10 -4.25
CA LEU A 128 -8.52 -11.70 -3.14
C LEU A 128 -8.46 -12.72 -2.01
N LEU A 129 -9.22 -13.82 -2.11
CA LEU A 129 -9.25 -14.88 -1.10
C LEU A 129 -9.58 -14.35 0.30
N LEU A 130 -10.54 -13.42 0.43
CA LEU A 130 -10.85 -12.76 1.71
C LEU A 130 -11.27 -13.72 2.84
N GLU A 131 -11.76 -14.92 2.49
CA GLU A 131 -12.06 -15.97 3.47
C GLU A 131 -10.81 -16.58 4.11
N ARG A 132 -9.64 -16.41 3.48
CA ARG A 132 -8.33 -16.86 3.98
C ARG A 132 -7.51 -15.74 4.63
N ARG A 133 -8.15 -14.61 4.96
CA ARG A 133 -7.48 -13.45 5.53
C ARG A 133 -6.74 -13.77 6.83
N ALA A 134 -5.54 -13.23 6.99
CA ALA A 134 -4.75 -13.36 8.22
C ALA A 134 -5.36 -12.61 9.40
N SER A 135 -5.97 -11.45 9.14
CA SER A 135 -6.69 -10.69 10.17
C SER A 135 -8.19 -10.97 10.07
N THR A 136 -8.72 -11.71 11.03
CA THR A 136 -10.13 -12.12 11.06
C THR A 136 -11.10 -10.94 11.09
N GLY A 137 -10.73 -9.85 11.76
CA GLY A 137 -11.54 -8.64 11.93
C GLY A 137 -11.37 -7.58 10.84
N ALA A 138 -10.50 -7.81 9.85
CA ALA A 138 -10.25 -6.83 8.79
C ALA A 138 -11.50 -6.53 7.96
N GLN A 139 -11.75 -5.24 7.74
CA GLN A 139 -12.77 -4.73 6.83
C GLN A 139 -12.18 -4.48 5.44
N PHE A 140 -12.99 -4.68 4.41
CA PHE A 140 -12.59 -4.54 3.01
C PHE A 140 -13.59 -3.66 2.26
N ASP A 141 -13.16 -2.44 1.98
CA ASP A 141 -13.95 -1.42 1.32
C ASP A 141 -13.56 -1.31 -0.14
N PHE A 142 -14.55 -1.56 -1.01
CA PHE A 142 -14.40 -1.43 -2.45
C PHE A 142 -15.12 -0.17 -2.89
N THR A 143 -14.38 0.79 -3.42
CA THR A 143 -14.92 2.09 -3.79
C THR A 143 -14.60 2.42 -5.23
N SER A 144 -15.57 2.97 -5.95
CA SER A 144 -15.30 3.57 -7.25
C SER A 144 -14.74 4.96 -7.06
N SER A 145 -13.50 5.17 -7.53
CA SER A 145 -12.94 6.50 -7.64
C SER A 145 -13.74 7.34 -8.64
N ARG A 146 -14.31 8.47 -8.19
CA ARG A 146 -14.75 9.56 -9.10
C ARG A 146 -13.67 10.63 -9.29
N CYS A 147 -12.57 10.53 -8.53
CA CYS A 147 -11.56 11.56 -8.41
C CYS A 147 -10.30 11.17 -9.18
N ASN A 148 -9.89 11.99 -10.16
CA ASN A 148 -8.67 11.74 -10.92
C ASN A 148 -7.37 12.10 -10.17
N HIS A 149 -7.46 12.57 -8.92
CA HIS A 149 -6.29 12.98 -8.13
C HIS A 149 -5.30 11.83 -7.96
N PHE A 150 -4.02 12.14 -8.20
CA PHE A 150 -2.92 11.23 -7.95
C PHE A 150 -2.40 11.51 -6.54
N ILE A 151 -2.03 10.46 -5.79
CA ILE A 151 -1.17 10.65 -4.61
C ILE A 151 0.08 11.43 -5.11
N PRO A 152 0.42 12.59 -4.52
CA PRO A 152 1.63 13.31 -4.90
C PRO A 152 2.82 12.37 -4.86
N ARG A 153 3.64 12.37 -5.91
CA ARG A 153 4.84 11.55 -5.92
C ARG A 153 5.73 12.03 -4.80
N ILE A 154 6.15 11.14 -3.91
CA ILE A 154 7.17 11.49 -2.92
C ILE A 154 8.45 11.77 -3.70
N SER A 155 8.82 13.05 -3.73
CA SER A 155 10.09 13.52 -4.29
C SER A 155 11.11 13.79 -3.18
N HIS A 156 10.63 14.21 -2.00
CA HIS A 156 11.49 14.59 -0.88
C HIS A 156 11.04 13.95 0.43
N VAL A 157 11.99 13.77 1.34
CA VAL A 157 11.77 13.23 2.69
C VAL A 157 10.72 14.05 3.47
N ARG A 158 10.67 15.37 3.27
CA ARG A 158 9.68 16.25 3.91
C ARG A 158 8.24 15.96 3.48
N ASP A 159 8.05 15.23 2.37
CA ASP A 159 6.74 14.78 1.93
C ASP A 159 6.24 13.59 2.76
N LEU A 160 7.11 12.90 3.51
CA LEU A 160 6.75 11.77 4.38
C LEU A 160 5.96 12.18 5.63
N SER A 161 6.05 13.45 6.05
CA SER A 161 5.35 13.98 7.22
C SER A 161 4.02 14.66 6.91
N LYS A 162 3.62 14.71 5.64
CA LYS A 162 2.36 15.37 5.24
C LYS A 162 1.16 14.58 5.73
N THR A 163 0.21 15.30 6.37
CA THR A 163 -1.07 14.79 6.84
C THR A 163 -1.92 14.18 5.72
N ASP A 164 -2.87 13.35 6.13
CA ASP A 164 -3.77 12.48 5.32
C ASP A 164 -4.00 12.95 3.88
N LEU A 165 -3.16 12.46 2.95
CA LEU A 165 -3.20 12.73 1.50
C LEU A 165 -4.46 12.16 0.80
N PHE A 166 -5.44 11.70 1.59
CA PHE A 166 -6.65 11.01 1.13
C PHE A 166 -7.91 11.83 1.24
N LYS A 167 -7.88 13.01 1.89
CA LYS A 167 -9.05 13.89 1.88
C LYS A 167 -9.31 14.36 0.45
N CYS A 168 -10.38 13.84 -0.14
CA CYS A 168 -10.99 14.50 -1.29
C CYS A 168 -11.66 15.74 -0.72
N ASP A 169 -11.23 16.93 -1.13
CA ASP A 169 -12.08 18.10 -0.97
C ASP A 169 -13.37 17.78 -1.74
N SER A 170 -14.47 17.66 -1.02
CA SER A 170 -15.79 17.33 -1.55
C SER A 170 -16.38 18.53 -2.31
N ASP A 171 -15.64 19.06 -3.28
CA ASP A 171 -16.02 20.19 -4.13
C ASP A 171 -16.09 19.75 -5.61
N CYS A 172 -16.72 18.59 -5.84
CA CYS A 172 -17.21 18.23 -7.17
C CYS A 172 -18.73 18.02 -7.07
N ALA A 173 -19.42 19.09 -6.70
CA ALA A 173 -20.82 19.30 -7.06
C ALA A 173 -20.84 20.16 -8.34
N LEU A 174 -21.06 19.51 -9.48
CA LEU A 174 -21.70 20.09 -10.65
C LEU A 174 -22.63 19.03 -11.24
#